data_AF-A0A401PZU2-F1
#
_entry.id   AF-A0A401PZU2-F1
#
_cell.length_a   1.000
_cell.length_b   1.000
_cell.length_c   1.000
_cell.angle_alpha   90.00
_cell.angle_beta   90.00
_cell.angle_gamma   90.00
#
_symmetry.space_group_name_H-M   'P 1'
#
loop_
_entity.id
_entity.type
_entity.pdbx_description
1 polymer ?
#
loop_
_entity_poly.entity_id
_entity_poly.type
_entity_poly.pdbx_seq_one_letter_code
_entity_poly.pdbx_strand_id
1 'polypeptide(L)'
;ELNGPSRKSPVIVDGILLDGPLSDSKAGEQFVHHAFQIIFEEAIRKGTSVDEKVCEWKEPEELRDLLDLDLVDAGEAPEKLLERCQDIIRYSVKTVHPRFYNQLFAGQDYHSLVGRYITETLNTSQYTYEIAPVFVLMEEVVLKKLRALIGWQCGDGIFCPG
;
A
#
# COMPACT_ATOMS: atom_id res chain seq x y z
N GLU A 1 30.29 -23.86 32.04
CA GLU A 1 30.67 -22.49 31.64
C GLU A 1 30.17 -22.27 30.21
N LEU A 2 29.12 -21.48 30.04
CA LEU A 2 28.56 -21.16 28.72
C LEU A 2 29.00 -19.73 28.39
N ASN A 3 29.88 -19.61 27.41
CA ASN A 3 30.31 -18.33 26.85
C ASN A 3 29.08 -17.55 26.35
N GLY A 4 28.83 -16.40 26.98
CA GLY A 4 27.80 -15.46 26.54
C GLY A 4 28.13 -14.88 25.16
N PRO A 5 27.15 -14.26 24.48
CA PRO A 5 27.36 -13.68 23.16
C PRO A 5 28.42 -12.58 23.25
N SER A 6 29.54 -12.79 22.56
CA SER A 6 30.55 -11.75 22.31
C SER A 6 29.85 -10.58 21.63
N ARG A 7 29.69 -9.46 22.35
CA ARG A 7 29.27 -8.19 21.75
C ARG A 7 30.35 -7.79 20.76
N LYS A 8 30.08 -7.97 19.47
CA LYS A 8 30.94 -7.44 18.40
C LYS A 8 31.11 -5.94 18.64
N SER A 9 32.35 -5.48 18.71
CA SER A 9 32.68 -4.06 18.81
C SER A 9 32.17 -3.35 17.56
N PRO A 10 31.60 -2.13 17.69
CA PRO A 10 31.03 -1.44 16.56
C PRO A 10 32.10 -1.03 15.53
N VAL A 11 31.79 -1.24 14.25
CA VAL A 11 32.56 -0.79 13.09
C VAL A 11 32.47 0.73 13.00
N ILE A 12 33.64 1.38 13.07
CA ILE A 12 33.80 2.81 12.88
C ILE A 12 34.63 3.00 11.61
N VAL A 13 34.10 3.74 10.64
CA VAL A 13 34.84 4.18 9.44
C VAL A 13 34.81 5.71 9.43
N ASP A 14 35.97 6.34 9.34
CA ASP A 14 36.13 7.80 9.34
C ASP A 14 35.45 8.54 10.51
N GLY A 15 35.39 7.89 11.68
CA GLY A 15 34.74 8.44 12.89
C GLY A 15 33.22 8.28 12.93
N ILE A 16 32.62 7.65 11.91
CA ILE A 16 31.18 7.36 11.83
C ILE A 16 30.93 5.92 12.29
N LEU A 17 30.03 5.78 13.27
CA LEU A 17 29.54 4.49 13.75
C LEU A 17 28.62 3.87 12.69
N LEU A 18 29.09 2.83 11.99
CA LEU A 18 28.30 2.15 10.95
C LEU A 18 27.42 1.00 11.48
N ASP A 19 27.63 0.60 12.74
CA ASP A 19 26.97 -0.55 13.37
C ASP A 19 25.77 -0.18 14.28
N GLY A 20 25.26 1.05 14.19
CA GLY A 20 24.02 1.44 14.85
C GLY A 20 22.79 0.85 14.13
N PRO A 21 21.61 0.72 14.79
CA PRO A 21 20.39 0.39 14.06
C PRO A 21 20.18 1.43 12.95
N LEU A 22 20.22 0.98 11.69
CA LEU A 22 20.18 1.83 10.49
C LEU A 22 18.82 2.52 10.27
N SER A 23 17.78 2.13 11.01
CA SER A 23 16.42 2.65 10.88
C SER A 23 15.76 2.86 12.25
N ASP A 24 15.13 4.01 12.44
CA ASP A 24 14.22 4.25 13.56
C ASP A 24 12.87 3.58 13.28
N SER A 25 12.73 2.33 13.74
CA SER A 25 11.50 1.55 13.54
C SER A 25 10.29 2.20 14.19
N LYS A 26 10.48 2.92 15.31
CA LYS A 26 9.38 3.58 16.03
C LYS A 26 8.87 4.79 15.25
N ALA A 27 9.76 5.57 14.66
CA ALA A 27 9.36 6.64 13.74
C ALA A 27 8.58 6.07 12.53
N GLY A 28 9.04 4.94 11.98
CA GLY A 28 8.33 4.24 10.90
C GLY A 28 6.92 3.79 11.29
N GLU A 29 6.76 3.14 12.44
CA GLU A 29 5.46 2.71 12.97
C GLU A 29 4.50 3.91 13.19
N GLN A 30 5.02 5.00 13.74
CA GLN A 30 4.25 6.23 13.93
C GLN A 30 3.81 6.85 12.60
N PHE A 31 4.70 6.87 11.61
CA PHE A 31 4.36 7.35 10.27
C PHE A 31 3.22 6.53 9.65
N VAL A 32 3.33 5.20 9.70
CA VAL A 32 2.27 4.29 9.21
C VAL A 32 0.95 4.56 9.91
N HIS A 33 0.97 4.71 11.24
CA HIS A 33 -0.25 5.03 12.01
C HIS A 33 -0.91 6.34 11.55
N HIS A 34 -0.15 7.43 11.42
CA HIS A 34 -0.69 8.71 10.97
C HIS A 34 -1.17 8.67 9.52
N ALA A 35 -0.43 7.99 8.63
CA ALA A 35 -0.84 7.80 7.24
C ALA A 35 -2.15 7.02 7.14
N PHE A 36 -2.33 5.97 7.95
CA PHE A 36 -3.60 5.23 8.01
C PHE A 36 -4.77 6.09 8.49
N GLN A 37 -4.55 7.00 9.43
CA GLN A 37 -5.58 7.96 9.84
C GLN A 37 -5.97 8.87 8.67
N ILE A 38 -5.00 9.39 7.91
CA ILE A 38 -5.26 10.20 6.72
C ILE A 38 -6.03 9.40 5.66
N ILE A 39 -5.61 8.17 5.36
CA ILE A 39 -6.30 7.31 4.39
C ILE A 39 -7.75 7.06 4.82
N PHE A 40 -7.97 6.79 6.11
CA PHE A 40 -9.31 6.53 6.64
C PHE A 40 -10.23 7.76 6.56
N GLU A 41 -9.73 8.93 6.97
CA GLU A 41 -10.48 10.19 6.89
C GLU A 41 -10.72 10.65 5.45
N GLU A 42 -9.66 10.77 4.66
CA GLU A 42 -9.71 11.46 3.37
C GLU A 42 -10.09 10.54 2.20
N ALA A 43 -9.53 9.33 2.14
CA ALA A 43 -9.75 8.43 1.00
C ALA A 43 -10.99 7.54 1.20
N ILE A 44 -11.20 7.02 2.40
CA ILE A 44 -12.31 6.09 2.67
C ILE A 44 -13.60 6.85 2.97
N ARG A 45 -13.60 7.67 4.03
CA ARG A 45 -14.82 8.33 4.50
C ARG A 45 -15.27 9.45 3.55
N LYS A 46 -14.39 10.41 3.24
CA LYS A 46 -14.74 11.48 2.29
C LYS A 46 -14.82 10.98 0.84
N GLY A 47 -13.99 10.00 0.46
CA GLY A 47 -14.02 9.43 -0.89
C GLY A 47 -15.39 8.90 -1.32
N THR A 48 -16.14 8.32 -0.38
CA THR A 48 -17.46 7.72 -0.60
C THR A 48 -18.63 8.67 -0.30
N SER A 49 -18.36 9.86 0.23
CA SER A 49 -19.39 10.86 0.55
C SER A 49 -19.90 11.56 -0.71
N VAL A 50 -21.22 11.68 -0.85
CA VAL A 50 -21.86 12.36 -1.99
C VAL A 50 -21.84 13.89 -1.91
N ASP A 51 -21.45 14.44 -0.75
CA ASP A 51 -21.29 15.87 -0.53
C ASP A 51 -19.91 16.38 -0.97
N GLU A 52 -19.01 15.44 -1.31
CA GLU A 52 -17.66 15.71 -1.76
C GLU A 52 -17.57 15.78 -3.29
N LYS A 53 -16.52 16.45 -3.80
CA LYS A 53 -16.21 16.40 -5.24
C LYS A 53 -15.72 15.01 -5.62
N VAL A 54 -16.14 14.50 -6.79
CA VAL A 54 -15.59 13.26 -7.41
C VAL A 54 -14.11 13.41 -7.77
N CYS A 55 -13.71 14.60 -8.22
CA CYS A 55 -12.33 14.95 -8.52
C CYS A 55 -12.11 16.45 -8.32
N GLU A 56 -10.90 16.83 -7.92
CA GLU A 56 -10.43 18.21 -7.90
C GLU A 56 -9.54 18.45 -9.12
N TRP A 57 -10.17 18.79 -10.26
CA TRP A 57 -9.46 18.96 -11.54
C TRP A 57 -8.37 20.04 -11.47
N LYS A 58 -7.22 19.73 -12.07
CA LYS A 58 -6.05 20.58 -12.27
C LYS A 58 -5.44 20.28 -13.64
N GLU A 59 -4.94 21.31 -14.32
CA GLU A 59 -4.16 21.10 -15.55
C GLU A 59 -2.82 20.43 -15.21
N PRO A 60 -2.20 19.65 -16.12
CA PRO A 60 -0.99 18.90 -15.81
C PRO A 60 0.17 19.72 -15.24
N GLU A 61 0.43 20.91 -15.80
CA GLU A 61 1.49 21.81 -15.31
C GLU A 61 1.17 22.35 -13.92
N GLU A 62 -0.08 22.76 -13.67
CA GLU A 62 -0.52 23.22 -12.35
C GLU A 62 -0.40 22.10 -11.31
N LEU A 63 -0.80 20.86 -11.66
CA LEU A 63 -0.73 19.73 -10.76
C LEU A 63 0.73 19.34 -10.45
N ARG A 64 1.63 19.44 -11.43
CA ARG A 64 3.06 19.19 -11.22
C ARG A 64 3.65 20.17 -10.21
N ASP A 65 3.33 21.46 -10.34
CA ASP A 65 3.78 22.49 -9.41
C ASP A 65 3.20 22.29 -8.00
N LEU A 66 1.93 21.86 -7.90
CA LEU A 66 1.27 21.58 -6.63
C LEU A 66 1.87 20.35 -5.92
N LEU A 67 2.26 19.32 -6.66
CA LEU A 67 2.74 18.07 -6.10
C LEU A 67 4.25 18.04 -5.84
N ASP A 68 5.03 18.92 -6.46
CA ASP A 68 6.50 19.00 -6.31
C ASP A 68 7.15 17.60 -6.39
N LEU A 69 7.05 16.97 -7.57
CA LEU A 69 7.40 15.55 -7.78
C LEU A 69 8.89 15.28 -8.03
N ASP A 70 9.72 16.32 -8.05
CA ASP A 70 11.14 16.16 -8.35
C ASP A 70 11.86 15.47 -7.19
N LEU A 71 12.60 14.40 -7.49
CA LEU A 71 13.37 13.65 -6.50
C LEU A 71 14.72 14.35 -6.25
N VAL A 72 15.02 14.60 -4.98
CA VAL A 72 16.26 15.23 -4.52
C VAL A 72 17.08 14.27 -3.65
N ASP A 73 18.37 14.56 -3.47
CA ASP A 73 19.30 13.67 -2.74
C ASP A 73 18.97 13.52 -1.24
N ALA A 74 18.38 14.56 -0.64
CA ALA A 74 18.01 14.57 0.77
C ALA A 74 16.57 14.10 0.98
N GLY A 75 16.33 13.32 2.02
CA GLY A 75 14.97 12.98 2.44
C GLY A 75 14.22 14.17 3.04
N GLU A 76 12.90 14.05 3.09
CA GLU A 76 12.03 15.04 3.74
C GLU A 76 11.64 14.60 5.15
N ALA A 77 11.21 15.57 5.96
CA ALA A 77 10.67 15.31 7.29
C ALA A 77 9.35 14.52 7.20
N PRO A 78 9.04 13.65 8.19
CA PRO A 78 7.81 12.86 8.20
C PRO A 78 6.53 13.69 8.05
N GLU A 79 6.48 14.88 8.62
CA GLU A 79 5.34 15.79 8.53
C GLU A 79 5.09 16.20 7.07
N LYS A 80 6.16 16.46 6.31
CA LYS A 80 6.06 16.82 4.90
C LYS A 80 5.59 15.64 4.06
N LEU A 81 6.04 14.43 4.38
CA LEU A 81 5.57 13.21 3.72
C LEU A 81 4.07 12.95 3.98
N LEU A 82 3.57 13.26 5.19
CA LEU A 82 2.14 13.17 5.50
C LEU A 82 1.32 14.22 4.74
N GLU A 83 1.83 15.46 4.58
CA GLU A 83 1.21 16.46 3.69
C GLU A 83 1.12 15.93 2.26
N ARG A 84 2.19 15.34 1.74
CA ARG A 84 2.19 14.74 0.39
C ARG A 84 1.15 13.60 0.28
N CYS A 85 0.97 12.77 1.31
CA CYS A 85 -0.10 11.77 1.31
C CYS A 85 -1.49 12.41 1.17
N GLN A 86 -1.75 13.54 1.85
CA GLN A 86 -3.01 14.27 1.73
C GLN A 86 -3.19 14.85 0.32
N ASP A 87 -2.15 15.45 -0.24
CA ASP A 87 -2.21 16.03 -1.58
C ASP A 87 -2.45 14.97 -2.66
N ILE A 88 -1.79 13.82 -2.56
CA ILE A 88 -2.03 12.66 -3.44
C ILE A 88 -3.52 12.26 -3.40
N ILE A 89 -4.10 12.12 -2.21
CA ILE A 89 -5.51 11.74 -2.07
C ILE A 89 -6.43 12.83 -2.60
N ARG A 90 -6.15 14.09 -2.29
CA ARG A 90 -6.96 15.26 -2.65
C ARG A 90 -7.08 15.43 -4.16
N TYR A 91 -5.95 15.37 -4.87
CA TYR A 91 -5.92 15.60 -6.32
C TYR A 91 -6.16 14.34 -7.15
N SER A 92 -6.23 13.16 -6.52
CA SER A 92 -6.64 11.93 -7.20
C SER A 92 -8.16 11.88 -7.44
N VAL A 93 -8.55 11.17 -8.51
CA VAL A 93 -9.96 10.88 -8.77
C VAL A 93 -10.47 9.88 -7.75
N LYS A 94 -11.59 10.19 -7.08
CA LYS A 94 -12.26 9.29 -6.13
C LYS A 94 -13.10 8.26 -6.87
N THR A 95 -12.48 7.20 -7.37
CA THR A 95 -13.15 6.09 -8.07
C THR A 95 -14.17 5.35 -7.19
N VAL A 96 -14.03 5.50 -5.87
CA VAL A 96 -14.94 4.97 -4.84
C VAL A 96 -16.21 5.80 -4.67
N HIS A 97 -16.27 7.00 -5.25
CA HIS A 97 -17.39 7.91 -5.07
C HIS A 97 -18.66 7.37 -5.75
N PRO A 98 -19.86 7.41 -5.12
CA PRO A 98 -21.09 6.82 -5.67
C PRO A 98 -21.54 7.39 -7.03
N ARG A 99 -21.07 8.60 -7.36
CA ARG A 99 -21.32 9.30 -8.63
C ARG A 99 -20.19 9.17 -9.66
N PHE A 100 -19.22 8.27 -9.45
CA PHE A 100 -18.18 7.97 -10.43
C PHE A 100 -18.69 6.88 -11.40
N TYR A 101 -18.89 7.25 -12.67
CA TYR A 101 -19.42 6.35 -13.71
C TYR A 101 -18.52 6.27 -14.95
N ASN A 102 -17.26 6.71 -14.83
CA ASN A 102 -16.37 6.87 -15.97
C ASN A 102 -15.81 5.54 -16.49
N GLN A 103 -15.82 4.49 -15.67
CA GLN A 103 -15.14 3.23 -15.95
C GLN A 103 -16.06 2.03 -15.69
N LEU A 104 -15.63 0.85 -16.14
CA LEU A 104 -16.31 -0.43 -15.89
C LEU A 104 -16.11 -0.95 -14.44
N PHE A 105 -15.44 -0.17 -13.60
CA PHE A 105 -15.28 -0.41 -12.16
C PHE A 105 -15.60 0.88 -11.39
N ALA A 106 -16.18 0.73 -10.20
CA ALA A 106 -16.47 1.84 -9.28
C ALA A 106 -16.74 1.30 -7.87
N GLY A 107 -16.71 2.21 -6.89
CA GLY A 107 -17.11 1.92 -5.52
C GLY A 107 -16.00 1.28 -4.67
N GLN A 108 -16.33 1.06 -3.39
CA GLN A 108 -15.43 0.49 -2.40
C GLN A 108 -16.10 -0.69 -1.70
N ASP A 109 -15.55 -1.89 -1.89
CA ASP A 109 -15.82 -3.00 -0.97
C ASP A 109 -14.81 -2.95 0.18
N TYR A 110 -15.32 -2.83 1.41
CA TYR A 110 -14.49 -2.67 2.60
C TYR A 110 -13.72 -3.95 2.97
N HIS A 111 -14.29 -5.12 2.70
CA HIS A 111 -13.63 -6.41 2.97
C HIS A 111 -12.44 -6.61 2.02
N SER A 112 -12.64 -6.34 0.73
CA SER A 112 -11.58 -6.36 -0.28
C SER A 112 -10.49 -5.33 0.02
N LEU A 113 -10.84 -4.17 0.58
CA LEU A 113 -9.85 -3.16 0.99
C LEU A 113 -8.93 -3.68 2.09
N VAL A 114 -9.51 -4.29 3.14
CA VAL A 114 -8.71 -4.91 4.21
C VAL A 114 -7.87 -6.06 3.65
N GLY A 115 -8.41 -6.86 2.73
CA GLY A 115 -7.65 -7.87 2.00
C GLY A 115 -6.43 -7.28 1.28
N ARG A 116 -6.59 -6.15 0.58
CA ARG A 116 -5.48 -5.43 -0.06
C ARG A 116 -4.44 -4.95 0.96
N TYR A 117 -4.86 -4.37 2.09
CA TYR A 117 -3.91 -3.96 3.13
C TYR A 117 -3.11 -5.14 3.68
N ILE A 118 -3.74 -6.29 3.94
CA ILE A 118 -3.05 -7.50 4.37
C ILE A 118 -2.05 -7.97 3.30
N THR A 119 -2.45 -8.02 2.03
CA THR A 119 -1.58 -8.43 0.91
C THR A 119 -0.36 -7.53 0.80
N GLU A 120 -0.54 -6.21 0.79
CA GLU A 120 0.57 -5.23 0.70
C GLU A 120 1.47 -5.28 1.94
N THR A 121 0.92 -5.56 3.13
CA THR A 121 1.70 -5.66 4.36
C THR A 121 2.58 -6.92 4.38
N LEU A 122 2.10 -8.03 3.81
CA LEU A 122 2.85 -9.30 3.76
C LEU A 122 3.87 -9.36 2.62
N ASN A 123 3.66 -8.60 1.54
CA ASN A 123 4.62 -8.35 0.46
C ASN A 123 5.38 -9.61 -0.03
N THR A 124 4.65 -10.72 -0.22
CA THR A 124 5.20 -11.99 -0.75
C THR A 124 4.89 -12.14 -2.24
N SER A 125 5.43 -13.19 -2.87
CA SER A 125 5.20 -13.50 -4.29
C SER A 125 4.37 -14.77 -4.47
N GLN A 126 3.36 -14.74 -5.35
CA GLN A 126 2.55 -15.92 -5.69
C GLN A 126 3.28 -16.81 -6.73
N TYR A 127 4.44 -17.35 -6.37
CA TYR A 127 5.22 -18.23 -7.27
C TYR A 127 5.39 -19.66 -6.75
N THR A 128 5.56 -19.84 -5.44
CA THR A 128 5.67 -21.17 -4.83
C THR A 128 4.92 -21.27 -3.50
N TYR A 129 4.54 -22.50 -3.15
CA TYR A 129 3.92 -22.79 -1.86
C TYR A 129 4.84 -22.47 -0.67
N GLU A 130 6.16 -22.57 -0.82
CA GLU A 130 7.11 -22.32 0.27
C GLU A 130 7.05 -20.89 0.80
N ILE A 131 6.89 -19.91 -0.08
CA ILE A 131 6.91 -18.48 0.27
C ILE A 131 5.51 -17.83 0.32
N ALA A 132 4.49 -18.48 -0.24
CA ALA A 132 3.10 -17.99 -0.23
C ALA A 132 2.06 -19.10 0.05
N PRO A 133 2.22 -19.93 1.10
CA PRO A 133 1.41 -21.14 1.30
C PRO A 133 -0.08 -20.85 1.42
N VAL A 134 -0.44 -19.76 2.12
CA VAL A 134 -1.84 -19.34 2.31
C VAL A 134 -2.45 -18.88 1.00
N PHE A 135 -1.73 -18.04 0.24
CA PHE A 135 -2.25 -17.46 -0.98
C PHE A 135 -2.36 -18.49 -2.12
N VAL A 136 -1.47 -19.48 -2.18
CA VAL A 136 -1.57 -20.59 -3.15
C VAL A 136 -2.86 -21.40 -2.92
N LEU A 137 -3.16 -21.77 -1.66
CA LEU A 137 -4.39 -22.50 -1.35
C LEU A 137 -5.64 -21.66 -1.57
N MET A 138 -5.60 -20.37 -1.25
CA MET A 138 -6.72 -19.46 -1.51
C MET A 138 -7.00 -19.32 -3.01
N GLU A 139 -5.97 -19.19 -3.83
CA GLU A 139 -6.10 -19.10 -5.29
C GLU A 139 -6.74 -20.38 -5.87
N GLU A 140 -6.32 -21.55 -5.41
CA GLU A 140 -6.93 -22.83 -5.80
C GLU A 140 -8.45 -22.84 -5.52
N VAL A 141 -8.85 -22.40 -4.33
CA VAL A 141 -10.26 -22.35 -3.91
C VAL A 141 -11.06 -21.37 -4.78
N VAL A 142 -10.52 -20.18 -5.03
CA VAL A 142 -11.20 -19.17 -5.85
C VAL A 142 -11.34 -19.66 -7.29
N LEU A 143 -10.28 -20.17 -7.91
CA LEU A 143 -10.32 -20.70 -9.28
C LEU A 143 -11.29 -21.87 -9.40
N LYS A 144 -11.30 -22.79 -8.43
CA LYS A 144 -12.28 -23.89 -8.38
C LYS A 144 -13.71 -23.35 -8.31
N LYS A 145 -13.97 -22.31 -7.52
CA LYS A 145 -15.29 -21.69 -7.43
C LYS A 145 -15.70 -21.00 -8.73
N LEU A 146 -14.78 -20.29 -9.39
CA LEU A 146 -15.02 -19.64 -10.69
C LEU A 146 -15.35 -20.67 -11.77
N ARG A 147 -14.58 -21.77 -11.86
CA ARG A 147 -14.88 -22.87 -12.78
C ARG A 147 -16.25 -23.50 -12.53
N ALA A 148 -16.62 -23.68 -11.26
CA ALA A 148 -17.93 -24.20 -10.90
C ALA A 148 -19.08 -23.26 -11.32
N LEU A 149 -18.90 -21.93 -11.24
CA LEU A 149 -19.89 -20.95 -11.73
C LEU A 149 -20.06 -21.02 -13.25
N ILE A 150 -19.02 -21.36 -14.00
CA ILE A 150 -19.06 -21.61 -15.45
C ILE A 150 -19.75 -22.96 -15.77
N GLY A 151 -19.84 -23.87 -14.80
CA GLY A 151 -20.44 -25.20 -14.95
C GLY A 151 -19.42 -26.32 -15.20
N TRP A 152 -18.12 -26.05 -15.02
CA TRP A 152 -17.06 -27.06 -15.19
C TRP A 152 -16.80 -27.83 -13.89
N GLN A 153 -16.68 -29.15 -14.00
CA GLN A 153 -16.43 -30.05 -12.86
C GLN A 153 -14.94 -30.20 -12.53
N CYS A 154 -14.07 -30.01 -13.52
CA CYS A 154 -12.63 -30.05 -13.41
C CYS A 154 -12.00 -28.99 -14.32
N GLY A 155 -10.74 -28.67 -14.09
CA GLY A 155 -9.98 -27.73 -14.89
C GLY A 155 -8.85 -27.09 -14.10
N ASP A 156 -8.12 -26.22 -14.78
CA ASP A 156 -6.98 -25.49 -14.26
C ASP A 156 -7.21 -23.97 -14.41
N GLY A 157 -6.29 -23.15 -13.92
CA GLY A 157 -6.32 -21.70 -14.11
C GLY A 157 -5.22 -20.99 -13.33
N ILE A 158 -5.01 -19.72 -13.67
CA ILE A 158 -4.11 -18.80 -12.98
C ILE A 158 -4.70 -17.39 -13.08
N PHE A 159 -4.42 -16.53 -12.10
CA PHE A 159 -4.71 -15.10 -12.24
C PHE A 159 -3.66 -14.43 -13.13
N CYS A 160 -4.13 -13.61 -14.06
CA CYS A 160 -3.29 -12.76 -14.89
C CYS A 160 -3.42 -11.29 -14.45
N PRO A 161 -2.40 -10.45 -14.71
CA PRO A 161 -2.44 -9.03 -14.37
C PRO A 161 -3.29 -8.21 -15.35
N GLY A 162 -4.60 -8.52 -15.43
CA GLY A 162 -5.65 -7.68 -16.04
C GLY A 162 -5.55 -7.47 -17.55
#